data_AF-A0A1Y1K2N6-F1
#
_entry.id   AF-A0A1Y1K2N6-F1
#
_cell.length_a   1.000
_cell.length_b   1.000
_cell.length_c   1.000
_cell.angle_alpha   90.00
_cell.angle_beta   90.00
_cell.angle_gamma   90.00
#
_symmetry.space_group_name_H-M   'P 1'
#
loop_
_entity.id
_entity.type
_entity.pdbx_description
1 polymer ?
#
loop_
_entity_poly.entity_id
_entity_poly.type
_entity_poly.pdbx_seq_one_letter_code
_entity_poly.pdbx_strand_id
1 'polypeptide(L)'
;EDKGYFVKFQDIAVSVPIHVKFAELPTKELVLYISTHNPTQPLIVYQYQGISKFVNKFVATTIHHSSVIKSFNAPDNRHFVLSTSRRETSVIEAVFKGKKMM
;
A
#
# COMPACT_ATOMS: atom_id res chain seq x y z
N GLU A 1 -6.37 -26.08 -23.57
CA GLU A 1 -6.32 -24.62 -23.35
C GLU A 1 -6.66 -24.33 -21.92
N ASP A 2 -5.75 -23.70 -21.19
CA ASP A 2 -5.99 -23.31 -19.80
C ASP A 2 -6.82 -22.02 -19.80
N LYS A 3 -8.11 -22.13 -19.49
CA LYS A 3 -8.99 -20.96 -19.41
C LYS A 3 -8.70 -20.26 -18.09
N GLY A 4 -7.94 -19.16 -18.13
CA GLY A 4 -7.66 -18.37 -16.93
C GLY A 4 -8.95 -17.94 -16.23
N TYR A 5 -9.07 -18.26 -14.95
CA TYR A 5 -10.19 -17.85 -14.10
C TYR A 5 -9.66 -17.11 -12.87
N PHE A 6 -10.46 -16.16 -12.37
CA PHE A 6 -10.13 -15.45 -11.15
C PHE A 6 -10.54 -16.28 -9.94
N VAL A 7 -9.61 -16.44 -9.00
CA VAL A 7 -9.87 -17.06 -7.70
C VAL A 7 -9.70 -16.01 -6.62
N LYS A 8 -10.64 -15.97 -5.67
CA LYS A 8 -10.54 -15.09 -4.51
C LYS A 8 -9.29 -15.44 -3.71
N PHE A 9 -8.37 -14.48 -3.57
CA PHE A 9 -7.13 -14.68 -2.84
C PHE A 9 -7.28 -14.46 -1.32
N GLN A 10 -7.90 -13.35 -0.92
CA GLN A 10 -8.05 -12.92 0.48
C GLN A 10 -9.19 -11.90 0.61
N ASP A 11 -9.93 -11.95 1.71
CA ASP A 11 -10.82 -10.86 2.15
C ASP A 11 -10.08 -9.98 3.16
N ILE A 12 -10.12 -8.66 2.96
CA ILE A 12 -9.50 -7.67 3.87
C ILE A 12 -10.61 -6.72 4.32
N ALA A 13 -10.93 -6.74 5.61
CA ALA A 13 -11.91 -5.83 6.19
C ALA A 13 -11.28 -4.43 6.35
N VAL A 14 -11.77 -3.46 5.58
CA VAL A 14 -11.36 -2.06 5.66
C VAL A 14 -12.60 -1.18 5.75
N SER A 15 -12.59 -0.22 6.67
CA SER A 15 -13.68 0.74 6.81
C SER A 15 -13.61 1.81 5.72
N VAL A 16 -14.66 1.90 4.89
CA VAL A 16 -14.84 2.92 3.84
C VAL A 16 -13.62 3.06 2.91
N PRO A 17 -13.18 1.99 2.22
CA PRO A 17 -12.04 2.03 1.31
C PRO A 17 -12.37 2.87 0.07
N ILE A 18 -11.40 3.69 -0.37
CA ILE A 18 -11.53 4.58 -1.53
C ILE A 18 -10.73 4.03 -2.71
N HIS A 19 -9.46 3.70 -2.46
CA HIS A 19 -8.54 3.30 -3.51
C HIS A 19 -7.55 2.26 -2.98
N VAL A 20 -7.29 1.25 -3.80
CA VAL A 20 -6.31 0.20 -3.51
C VAL A 20 -5.18 0.31 -4.52
N LYS A 21 -3.94 0.38 -4.04
CA LYS A 21 -2.74 0.39 -4.87
C LYS A 21 -1.80 -0.74 -4.47
N PHE A 22 -1.65 -1.70 -5.37
CA PHE A 22 -0.60 -2.71 -5.30
C PHE A 22 0.73 -2.14 -5.78
N ALA A 23 1.81 -2.48 -5.08
CA ALA A 23 3.16 -2.16 -5.48
C ALA A 23 4.15 -3.27 -5.08
N GLU A 24 5.19 -3.43 -5.90
CA GLU A 24 6.39 -4.18 -5.56
C GLU A 24 7.47 -3.19 -5.13
N LEU A 25 7.97 -3.35 -3.91
CA LEU A 25 9.05 -2.54 -3.38
C LEU A 25 10.38 -2.91 -4.07
N PRO A 26 11.38 -2.02 -4.06
CA PRO A 26 12.70 -2.34 -4.59
C PRO A 26 13.34 -3.58 -3.95
N THR A 27 12.97 -3.87 -2.69
CA THR A 27 13.35 -5.06 -1.91
C THR A 27 12.66 -6.36 -2.32
N LYS A 28 11.78 -6.33 -3.34
CA LYS A 28 10.92 -7.45 -3.79
C LYS A 28 9.75 -7.81 -2.87
N GLU A 29 9.53 -7.02 -1.83
CA GLU A 29 8.36 -7.17 -0.97
C GLU A 29 7.11 -6.63 -1.69
N LEU A 30 5.99 -7.33 -1.56
CA LEU A 30 4.71 -6.90 -2.13
C LEU A 30 3.90 -6.15 -1.07
N VAL A 31 3.35 -5.01 -1.46
CA VAL A 31 2.56 -4.15 -0.58
C VAL A 31 1.25 -3.73 -1.22
N LEU A 32 0.23 -3.59 -0.39
CA LEU A 32 -1.07 -2.99 -0.71
C LEU A 32 -1.24 -1.72 0.11
N TYR A 33 -1.30 -0.59 -0.57
CA TYR A 33 -1.72 0.68 -0.01
C TYR A 33 -3.23 0.83 -0.17
N ILE A 34 -3.94 1.17 0.90
CA ILE A 34 -5.38 1.36 0.88
C ILE A 34 -5.69 2.73 1.47
N SER A 35 -6.21 3.67 0.66
CA SER A 35 -6.77 4.92 1.20
C SER A 35 -8.19 4.69 1.67
N THR A 36 -8.58 5.38 2.72
CA THR A 36 -9.92 5.30 3.29
C THR A 36 -10.50 6.67 3.60
N HIS A 37 -11.84 6.75 3.67
CA HIS A 37 -12.53 7.90 4.23
C HIS A 37 -12.59 7.86 5.77
N ASN A 38 -12.01 6.84 6.43
CA ASN A 38 -11.92 6.78 7.88
C ASN A 38 -10.84 7.77 8.37
N PRO A 39 -11.20 8.82 9.13
CA PRO A 39 -10.24 9.83 9.61
C PRO A 39 -9.19 9.27 10.55
N THR A 40 -9.46 8.15 11.21
CA THR A 40 -8.49 7.48 12.10
C THR A 40 -7.53 6.56 11.34
N GLN A 41 -7.83 6.23 10.08
CA GLN A 41 -7.04 5.30 9.26
C GLN A 41 -6.98 5.74 7.78
N PRO A 42 -6.58 6.98 7.48
CA PRO A 42 -6.71 7.54 6.13
C PRO A 42 -5.84 6.81 5.09
N LEU A 43 -4.72 6.22 5.51
CA LEU A 43 -3.93 5.28 4.71
C LEU A 43 -3.56 4.04 5.54
N ILE A 44 -3.86 2.86 5.01
CA ILE A 44 -3.49 1.57 5.59
C ILE A 44 -2.53 0.86 4.64
N VAL A 45 -1.47 0.28 5.19
CA VAL A 45 -0.46 -0.47 4.43
C VAL A 45 -0.50 -1.92 4.86
N TYR A 46 -0.77 -2.82 3.92
CA TYR A 46 -0.63 -4.25 4.10
C TYR A 46 0.63 -4.74 3.38
N GLN A 47 1.41 -5.58 4.04
CA GLN A 47 2.56 -6.24 3.42
C GLN A 47 2.26 -7.72 3.25
N TYR A 48 2.65 -8.28 2.11
CA TYR A 48 2.60 -9.71 1.89
C TYR A 48 3.65 -10.43 2.72
N GLN A 49 3.22 -11.43 3.50
CA GLN A 49 4.08 -12.24 4.38
C GLN A 49 3.97 -13.74 4.06
N GLY A 50 3.91 -14.10 2.78
CA GLY A 50 3.87 -15.50 2.36
C GLY A 50 2.56 -16.17 2.76
N ILE A 51 2.64 -17.19 3.62
CA ILE A 51 1.49 -18.00 4.07
C ILE A 51 0.42 -17.13 4.75
N SER A 52 0.84 -16.12 5.51
CA SER A 52 -0.06 -15.17 6.18
C SER A 52 -0.73 -14.16 5.22
N LYS A 53 -0.41 -14.23 3.92
CA LYS A 53 -0.92 -13.34 2.87
C LYS A 53 -0.67 -11.87 3.22
N PHE A 54 -1.59 -10.96 2.93
CA PHE A 54 -1.46 -9.55 3.26
C PHE A 54 -1.82 -9.31 4.72
N VAL A 55 -0.86 -8.80 5.48
CA VAL A 55 -0.99 -8.48 6.91
C VAL A 55 -0.85 -6.98 7.10
N ASN A 56 -1.70 -6.37 7.94
CA ASN A 56 -1.63 -4.95 8.25
C ASN A 56 -0.30 -4.66 8.95
N LYS A 57 0.52 -3.79 8.35
CA LYS A 57 1.80 -3.37 8.90
C LYS A 57 1.77 -1.99 9.50
N PHE A 58 1.02 -1.08 8.90
CA PHE A 58 1.10 0.32 9.24
C PHE A 58 -0.20 1.04 8.92
N VAL A 59 -0.53 2.01 9.77
CA VAL A 59 -1.61 2.97 9.55
C VAL A 59 -0.99 4.35 9.67
N ALA A 60 -1.05 5.12 8.59
CA ALA A 60 -0.60 6.50 8.61
C ALA A 60 -1.78 7.40 8.98
N THR A 61 -1.75 8.01 10.16
CA THR A 61 -2.85 8.83 10.69
C THR A 61 -2.72 10.31 10.37
N THR A 62 -1.51 10.77 10.04
CA THR A 62 -1.21 12.18 9.75
C THR A 62 -1.37 12.54 8.27
N ILE A 63 -1.76 11.59 7.42
CA ILE A 63 -1.94 11.82 5.99
C ILE A 63 -3.37 12.28 5.75
N HIS A 64 -3.52 13.40 5.05
CA HIS A 64 -4.83 13.90 4.66
C HIS A 64 -5.57 12.91 3.74
N HIS A 65 -6.90 12.94 3.78
CA HIS A 65 -7.73 12.07 2.96
C HIS A 65 -7.42 12.23 1.47
N SER A 66 -6.80 11.21 0.87
CA SER A 66 -6.53 11.19 -0.56
C SER A 66 -7.60 10.46 -1.33
N SER A 67 -7.95 11.06 -2.47
CA SER A 67 -8.83 10.43 -3.46
C SER A 67 -8.05 9.47 -4.35
N VAL A 68 -6.73 9.68 -4.51
CA VAL A 68 -5.88 8.89 -5.39
C VAL A 68 -4.56 8.59 -4.71
N ILE A 69 -4.14 7.32 -4.77
CA ILE A 69 -2.80 6.89 -4.41
C ILE A 69 -2.06 6.43 -5.66
N LYS A 70 -0.86 6.97 -5.87
CA LYS A 70 0.12 6.43 -6.85
C LYS A 70 1.39 6.03 -6.12
N SER A 71 2.17 5.15 -6.72
CA SER A 71 3.46 4.73 -6.17
C SER A 71 4.49 4.58 -7.26
N PHE A 72 5.75 4.83 -6.94
CA PHE A 72 6.87 4.67 -7.86
C PHE A 72 8.16 4.31 -7.11
N ASN A 73 9.07 3.64 -7.81
CA ASN A 73 10.42 3.34 -7.35
C ASN A 73 11.38 4.38 -7.91
N ALA A 74 12.22 4.96 -7.06
CA ALA A 74 13.31 5.84 -7.48
C ALA A 74 14.60 5.01 -7.75
N PRO A 75 15.56 5.56 -8.53
CA PRO A 75 16.78 4.83 -8.91
C PRO A 75 17.65 4.38 -7.73
N ASP A 76 17.56 5.04 -6.59
CA ASP A 76 18.38 4.81 -5.39
C ASP A 76 17.71 3.86 -4.39
N ASN A 77 16.94 2.89 -4.89
CA ASN A 77 16.26 1.86 -4.10
C ASN A 77 15.22 2.42 -3.10
N ARG A 78 14.75 3.65 -3.33
CA ARG A 78 13.66 4.27 -2.56
C ARG A 78 12.31 4.02 -3.19
N HIS A 79 11.29 3.95 -2.36
CA HIS A 79 9.91 3.82 -2.78
C HIS A 79 9.10 5.02 -2.29
N PHE A 80 8.33 5.61 -3.20
CA PHE A 80 7.51 6.78 -2.89
C PHE A 80 6.04 6.49 -3.17
N VAL A 81 5.20 7.04 -2.32
CA VAL A 81 3.75 7.03 -2.43
C VAL A 81 3.28 8.47 -2.55
N LEU A 82 2.53 8.76 -3.61
CA LEU A 82 1.82 10.02 -3.79
C LEU A 82 0.40 9.86 -3.31
N SER A 83 0.01 10.71 -2.37
CA SER A 83 -1.33 10.80 -1.80
C SER A 83 -1.92 12.13 -2.23
N THR A 84 -2.85 12.12 -3.19
CA THR A 84 -3.41 13.36 -3.77
C THR A 84 -4.87 13.51 -3.38
N SER A 85 -5.19 14.68 -2.84
CA SER A 85 -6.55 15.19 -2.61
C SER A 85 -6.85 16.32 -3.60
N ARG A 86 -8.06 16.89 -3.55
CA ARG A 86 -8.40 18.06 -4.37
C ARG A 86 -7.60 19.32 -4.01
N ARG A 87 -7.05 19.38 -2.78
CA ARG A 87 -6.43 20.59 -2.23
C ARG A 87 -4.93 20.43 -2.02
N GLU A 88 -4.44 19.22 -1.86
CA GLU A 88 -3.04 18.97 -1.57
C GLU A 88 -2.53 17.67 -2.19
N THR A 89 -1.21 17.57 -2.29
CA THR A 89 -0.53 16.31 -2.58
C THR A 89 0.55 16.11 -1.55
N SER A 90 0.55 14.96 -0.90
CA SER A 90 1.62 14.53 -0.01
C SER A 90 2.49 13.50 -0.73
N VAL A 91 3.81 13.65 -0.58
CA VAL A 91 4.79 12.66 -1.02
C VAL A 91 5.29 11.93 0.22
N ILE A 92 5.11 10.63 0.27
CA ILE A 92 5.51 9.78 1.40
C ILE A 92 6.62 8.86 0.92
N GLU A 93 7.77 8.92 1.59
CA GLU A 93 8.81 7.91 1.40
C GLU A 93 8.47 6.68 2.25
N ALA A 94 8.35 5.53 1.60
CA ALA A 94 8.05 4.28 2.27
C ALA A 94 9.36 3.61 2.73
N VAL A 95 9.71 3.83 3.99
CA VAL A 95 10.91 3.26 4.61
C VAL A 95 10.55 1.98 5.36
N PHE A 96 10.84 0.83 4.76
CA PHE A 96 10.66 -0.47 5.40
C PHE A 96 11.97 -0.88 6.07
N LYS A 97 11.99 -0.91 7.41
CA LYS A 97 13.13 -1.42 8.17
C LYS A 97 13.16 -2.95 8.05
N GLY A 98 13.77 -3.44 6.98
CA GLY A 98 14.06 -4.85 6.75
C GLY A 98 15.56 -5.04 6.58
N LYS A 99 16.26 -5.41 7.65
CA LYS A 99 17.64 -5.88 7.55
C LYS A 99 17.59 -7.20 6.75
N LYS A 100 17.86 -7.17 5.45
CA LYS A 100 18.30 -8.39 4.76
C LYS A 100 19.73 -8.60 5.21
N MET A 101 19.91 -9.39 6.28
CA MET A 101 21.19 -10.06 6.49
C MET A 101 21.37 -10.97 5.27
N MET A 102 22.19 -10.52 4.32
CA MET A 102 23.01 -11.41 3.53
C MET A 102 24.43 -11.22 4.01
#